data_AF-A0A7W0S3M2-F1
#
_entry.id   AF-A0A7W0S3M2-F1
#
_cell.length_a   1.000
_cell.length_b   1.000
_cell.length_c   1.000
_cell.angle_alpha   90.00
_cell.angle_beta   90.00
_cell.angle_gamma   90.00
#
_symmetry.space_group_name_H-M   'P 1'
#
loop_
_entity.id
_entity.type
_entity.pdbx_description
1 polymer ?
#
loop_
_entity_poly.entity_id
_entity_poly.type
_entity_poly.pdbx_seq_one_letter_code
_entity_poly.pdbx_strand_id
1 'polypeptide(L)'
;MLTSKSRVQSPKSKVGKASLYCLLLVAYCLLAVGCRYDMQDQPRYKALKKSDFFSDGRAMRDLPEGTVSRGNLRENKAFYTGKKENAGTAAPAASTTDALGNTVVTSFPDAVEEFPVPVSKELIDRGEQRYRVFCIVCHGPVGSGDGMVVRRGYPKPSTYHDDRLRNAPVGHFYDVITNGWGKMNGYAAQIPPADRWAIVAYIRTLQISQNPNGNMTLPMTGADVGQSAANTTTQSTTQTMASPRTGNQGETR
;
A
#
# COMPACT_ATOMS: atom_id res chain seq x y z
N MET A 1 -84.44 7.38 54.83
CA MET A 1 -84.08 6.33 53.86
C MET A 1 -83.22 6.96 52.76
N LEU A 2 -81.99 6.45 52.61
CA LEU A 2 -81.07 6.48 51.46
C LEU A 2 -80.86 7.80 50.68
N THR A 3 -79.75 8.48 50.95
CA THR A 3 -79.14 9.46 50.05
C THR A 3 -78.38 8.75 48.93
N SER A 4 -78.85 8.89 47.69
CA SER A 4 -78.24 8.32 46.48
C SER A 4 -76.97 9.10 46.10
N LYS A 5 -75.81 8.43 46.12
CA LYS A 5 -74.54 8.95 45.60
C LYS A 5 -74.59 8.95 44.06
N SER A 6 -74.69 10.12 43.44
CA SER A 6 -74.47 10.27 42.00
C SER A 6 -72.96 10.24 41.71
N ARG A 7 -72.53 9.19 41.00
CA ARG A 7 -71.16 9.02 40.50
C ARG A 7 -71.00 9.85 39.22
N VAL A 8 -70.15 10.88 39.27
CA VAL A 8 -69.76 11.67 38.09
C VAL A 8 -68.97 10.78 37.13
N GLN A 9 -69.53 10.49 35.96
CA GLN A 9 -68.81 9.84 34.85
C GLN A 9 -67.93 10.87 34.15
N SER A 10 -66.62 10.63 34.11
CA SER A 10 -65.70 11.44 33.32
C SER A 10 -65.90 11.16 31.82
N PRO A 11 -65.95 12.20 30.97
CA PRO A 11 -66.10 11.99 29.53
C PRO A 11 -64.81 11.41 28.96
N LYS A 12 -64.89 10.19 28.42
CA LYS A 12 -63.82 9.60 27.61
C LYS A 12 -63.77 10.35 26.27
N SER A 13 -62.77 11.21 26.08
CA SER A 13 -62.56 11.90 24.81
C SER A 13 -62.15 10.89 23.74
N LYS A 14 -62.95 10.79 22.66
CA LYS A 14 -62.60 9.99 21.48
C LYS A 14 -61.78 10.86 20.55
N VAL A 15 -60.45 10.69 20.55
CA VAL A 15 -59.58 11.34 19.57
C VAL A 15 -59.94 10.78 18.19
N GLY A 16 -60.49 11.63 17.32
CA GLY A 16 -60.88 11.23 15.96
C GLY A 16 -59.67 10.84 15.12
N LYS A 17 -59.84 9.87 14.21
CA LYS A 17 -58.76 9.39 13.31
C LYS A 17 -58.05 10.53 12.56
N ALA A 18 -58.79 11.59 12.19
CA ALA A 18 -58.23 12.80 11.56
C ALA A 18 -57.22 13.54 12.46
N SER A 19 -57.46 13.57 13.78
CA SER A 19 -56.54 14.19 14.75
C SER A 19 -55.26 13.35 14.91
N LEU A 20 -55.36 12.02 14.85
CA LEU A 20 -54.19 11.13 14.85
C LEU A 20 -53.35 11.31 13.56
N TYR A 21 -53.98 11.43 12.39
CA TYR A 21 -53.27 11.70 11.13
C TYR A 21 -52.57 13.07 11.13
N CYS A 22 -53.22 14.12 11.65
CA CYS A 22 -52.58 15.42 11.83
C CYS A 22 -51.36 15.34 12.75
N LEU A 23 -51.45 14.63 13.88
CA LEU A 23 -50.33 14.47 14.81
C LEU A 23 -49.16 13.71 14.18
N LEU A 24 -49.43 12.67 13.38
CA LEU A 24 -48.40 11.93 12.67
C LEU A 24 -47.73 12.76 11.56
N LEU A 25 -48.50 13.58 10.83
CA LEU A 25 -47.97 14.52 9.83
C LEU A 25 -47.10 15.60 10.47
N VAL A 26 -47.54 16.18 11.58
CA VAL A 26 -46.75 17.18 12.33
C VAL A 26 -45.47 16.55 12.87
N ALA A 27 -45.54 15.34 13.42
CA ALA A 27 -44.35 14.60 13.87
C ALA A 27 -43.38 14.32 12.71
N TYR A 28 -43.87 13.93 11.54
CA TYR A 28 -43.05 13.73 10.35
C TYR A 28 -42.37 15.03 9.87
N CYS A 29 -43.11 16.14 9.82
CA CYS A 29 -42.55 17.45 9.48
C CYS A 29 -41.48 17.91 10.48
N LEU A 30 -41.69 17.70 11.78
CA LEU A 30 -40.70 18.05 12.81
C LEU A 30 -39.43 17.20 12.71
N LEU A 31 -39.55 15.92 12.36
CA LEU A 31 -38.39 15.04 12.11
C LEU A 31 -37.62 15.41 10.83
N ALA A 32 -38.31 15.88 9.79
CA ALA A 32 -37.68 16.28 8.53
C ALA A 32 -36.90 17.62 8.63
N VAL A 33 -37.28 18.53 9.53
CA VAL A 33 -36.64 19.85 9.71
C VAL A 33 -35.30 19.78 10.47
N GLY A 34 -34.97 18.64 11.09
CA GLY A 34 -33.72 18.44 11.84
C GLY A 34 -32.46 18.29 10.97
N CYS A 35 -32.60 17.99 9.67
CA CYS A 35 -31.46 17.82 8.78
C CYS A 35 -30.90 19.18 8.31
N ARG A 36 -29.93 19.73 9.03
CA ARG A 36 -29.21 20.96 8.63
C ARG A 36 -27.91 20.64 7.88
N TYR A 37 -27.74 21.24 6.70
CA TYR A 37 -26.57 21.08 5.82
C TYR A 37 -25.52 22.20 5.97
N ASP A 38 -25.58 22.96 7.06
CA ASP A 38 -24.88 24.25 7.26
C ASP A 38 -23.34 24.16 7.17
N MET A 39 -22.75 23.04 7.61
CA MET A 39 -21.29 22.86 7.62
C MET A 39 -20.81 21.51 7.08
N GLN A 40 -21.70 20.74 6.43
CA GLN A 40 -21.33 19.47 5.81
C GLN A 40 -20.50 19.71 4.54
N ASP A 41 -20.92 20.67 3.72
CA ASP A 41 -20.10 21.23 2.66
C ASP A 41 -19.57 22.60 3.06
N GLN A 42 -18.27 22.66 3.27
CA GLN A 42 -17.59 23.87 3.68
C GLN A 42 -17.05 24.60 2.45
N PRO A 43 -17.01 25.95 2.44
CA PRO A 43 -16.48 26.77 1.33
C PRO A 43 -14.95 26.76 1.30
N ARG A 44 -14.36 25.56 1.35
CA ARG A 44 -12.93 25.29 1.17
C ARG A 44 -12.74 24.04 0.33
N TYR A 45 -11.61 23.96 -0.35
CA TYR A 45 -11.21 22.75 -1.05
C TYR A 45 -10.58 21.76 -0.07
N LYS A 46 -11.14 20.55 -0.03
CA LYS A 46 -10.51 19.39 0.61
C LYS A 46 -9.69 18.64 -0.45
N ALA A 47 -8.75 17.80 -0.01
CA ALA A 47 -8.01 16.94 -0.92
C ALA A 47 -8.97 16.09 -1.77
N LEU A 48 -8.70 16.00 -3.08
CA LEU A 48 -9.52 15.30 -4.07
C LEU A 48 -10.96 15.84 -4.24
N LYS A 49 -11.28 17.02 -3.71
CA LYS A 49 -12.57 17.68 -3.97
C LYS A 49 -12.62 18.20 -5.41
N LYS A 50 -13.79 18.16 -6.02
CA LYS A 50 -14.06 18.81 -7.31
C LYS A 50 -13.88 20.34 -7.17
N SER A 51 -13.37 20.98 -8.21
CA SER A 51 -13.37 22.44 -8.36
C SER A 51 -14.14 22.82 -9.62
N ASP A 52 -14.93 23.89 -9.54
CA ASP A 52 -15.60 24.47 -10.71
C ASP A 52 -14.79 25.64 -11.32
N PHE A 53 -13.62 25.97 -10.74
CA PHE A 53 -12.75 27.04 -11.22
C PHE A 53 -11.79 26.58 -12.34
N PHE A 54 -11.22 25.38 -12.21
CA PHE A 54 -10.28 24.83 -13.18
C PHE A 54 -10.98 23.97 -14.23
N SER A 55 -10.50 24.00 -15.47
CA SER A 55 -11.09 23.30 -16.61
C SER A 55 -11.11 21.77 -16.47
N ASP A 56 -10.18 21.20 -15.69
CA ASP A 56 -10.08 19.77 -15.43
C ASP A 56 -10.91 19.30 -14.23
N GLY A 57 -11.64 20.21 -13.59
CA GLY A 57 -12.52 19.91 -12.47
C GLY A 57 -11.80 19.54 -11.16
N ARG A 58 -10.47 19.57 -11.11
CA ARG A 58 -9.69 19.16 -9.92
C ARG A 58 -9.43 20.36 -9.02
N ALA A 59 -9.56 20.19 -7.70
CA ALA A 59 -9.00 21.17 -6.76
C ALA A 59 -7.49 20.97 -6.54
N MET A 60 -7.00 19.74 -6.68
CA MET A 60 -5.59 19.38 -6.46
C MET A 60 -4.75 19.74 -7.68
N ARG A 61 -3.84 20.71 -7.51
CA ARG A 61 -2.96 21.18 -8.58
C ARG A 61 -1.61 20.49 -8.60
N ASP A 62 -1.17 20.23 -9.82
CA ASP A 62 0.12 19.63 -10.07
C ASP A 62 1.21 20.67 -9.78
N LEU A 63 2.34 20.20 -9.25
CA LEU A 63 3.46 21.06 -8.93
C LEU A 63 4.13 21.52 -10.23
N PRO A 64 4.61 22.78 -10.32
CA PRO A 64 5.45 23.20 -11.44
C PRO A 64 6.70 22.32 -11.54
N GLU A 65 7.16 22.07 -12.76
CA GLU A 65 8.35 21.28 -13.02
C GLU A 65 9.59 21.89 -12.33
N GLY A 66 10.48 21.03 -11.82
CA GLY A 66 11.67 21.46 -11.07
C GLY A 66 11.43 21.92 -9.63
N THR A 67 10.18 21.92 -9.15
CA THR A 67 9.88 22.29 -7.76
C THR A 67 10.43 21.26 -6.77
N VAL A 68 11.28 21.70 -5.85
CA VAL A 68 11.76 20.90 -4.71
C VAL A 68 11.20 21.49 -3.42
N SER A 69 10.41 20.72 -2.68
CA SER A 69 9.87 21.14 -1.39
C SER A 69 10.90 21.00 -0.26
N ARG A 70 10.78 21.83 0.78
CA ARG A 70 11.66 21.77 1.95
C ARG A 70 11.62 20.37 2.58
N GLY A 71 12.79 19.83 2.90
CA GLY A 71 12.95 18.48 3.45
C GLY A 71 12.81 17.33 2.45
N ASN A 72 12.55 17.61 1.17
CA ASN A 72 12.47 16.60 0.10
C ASN A 72 13.63 16.72 -0.90
N LEU A 73 14.75 17.33 -0.48
CA LEU A 73 15.98 17.30 -1.27
C LEU A 73 16.50 15.86 -1.32
N ARG A 74 16.67 15.32 -2.52
CA ARG A 74 17.10 13.93 -2.75
C ARG A 74 18.62 13.87 -2.85
N GLU A 75 19.31 14.10 -1.74
CA GLU A 75 20.78 14.19 -1.69
C GLU A 75 21.47 12.87 -2.02
N ASN A 76 20.97 11.74 -1.49
CA ASN A 76 21.52 10.42 -1.76
C ASN A 76 20.92 9.83 -3.05
N LYS A 77 21.64 9.93 -4.16
CA LYS A 77 21.16 9.50 -5.48
C LYS A 77 20.96 7.98 -5.51
N ALA A 78 21.86 7.21 -4.89
CA ALA A 78 21.72 5.76 -4.78
C ALA A 78 20.38 5.39 -4.15
N PHE A 79 20.03 6.00 -3.01
CA PHE A 79 18.79 5.71 -2.28
C PHE A 79 17.52 6.17 -3.02
N TYR A 80 17.53 7.34 -3.66
CA TYR A 80 16.32 7.90 -4.29
C TYR A 80 16.10 7.48 -5.75
N THR A 81 17.14 6.98 -6.43
CA THR A 81 17.07 6.65 -7.86
C THR A 81 17.54 5.23 -8.21
N GLY A 82 18.27 4.55 -7.32
CA GLY A 82 18.89 3.25 -7.62
C GLY A 82 20.10 3.35 -8.56
N LYS A 83 20.66 4.54 -8.77
CA LYS A 83 21.81 4.79 -9.66
C LYS A 83 23.04 5.26 -8.87
N LYS A 84 24.23 4.90 -9.35
CA LYS A 84 25.54 5.31 -8.83
C LYS A 84 25.66 6.83 -8.91
N GLU A 85 26.38 7.41 -7.95
CA GLU A 85 26.63 8.86 -7.86
C GLU A 85 27.35 9.35 -9.14
N ASN A 86 28.48 8.71 -9.47
CA ASN A 86 29.30 8.96 -10.65
C ASN A 86 28.82 8.15 -11.87
N ALA A 87 27.54 8.27 -12.20
CA ALA A 87 27.02 7.72 -13.45
C ALA A 87 27.78 8.35 -14.63
N GLY A 88 28.33 7.53 -15.52
CA GLY A 88 28.94 8.02 -16.76
C GLY A 88 27.89 8.71 -17.65
N THR A 89 28.29 9.27 -18.80
CA THR A 89 27.34 9.77 -19.80
C THR A 89 26.22 8.75 -19.99
N ALA A 90 24.98 9.15 -19.70
CA ALA A 90 23.79 8.31 -19.57
C ALA A 90 23.60 7.39 -20.79
N ALA A 91 24.26 6.24 -20.78
CA ALA A 91 24.03 5.23 -21.78
C ALA A 91 22.61 4.70 -21.54
N PRO A 92 21.74 4.66 -22.55
CA PRO A 92 20.44 4.04 -22.37
C PRO A 92 20.63 2.56 -22.04
N ALA A 93 19.78 2.03 -21.14
CA ALA A 93 19.72 0.61 -20.88
C ALA A 93 19.42 -0.11 -22.21
N ALA A 94 20.27 -1.05 -22.59
CA ALA A 94 20.03 -1.86 -23.79
C ALA A 94 18.83 -2.76 -23.52
N SER A 95 17.95 -2.87 -24.50
CA SER A 95 16.74 -3.70 -24.40
C SER A 95 16.53 -4.51 -25.65
N THR A 96 15.92 -5.69 -25.50
CA THR A 96 15.44 -6.53 -26.60
C THR A 96 13.99 -6.94 -26.35
N THR A 97 13.37 -7.61 -27.31
CA THR A 97 12.02 -8.16 -27.17
C THR A 97 12.11 -9.69 -27.04
N ASP A 98 11.47 -10.24 -26.01
CA ASP A 98 11.40 -11.70 -25.83
C ASP A 98 10.40 -12.36 -26.79
N ALA A 99 10.37 -13.69 -26.82
CA ALA A 99 9.46 -14.47 -27.66
C ALA A 99 7.96 -14.24 -27.31
N LEU A 100 7.66 -13.65 -26.15
CA LEU A 100 6.32 -13.32 -25.69
C LEU A 100 5.93 -11.86 -26.01
N GLY A 101 6.80 -11.12 -26.71
CA GLY A 101 6.57 -9.73 -27.08
C GLY A 101 6.77 -8.73 -25.93
N ASN A 102 7.48 -9.11 -24.88
CA ASN A 102 7.84 -8.20 -23.77
C ASN A 102 9.20 -7.56 -24.01
N THR A 103 9.31 -6.27 -23.69
CA THR A 103 10.60 -5.55 -23.68
C THR A 103 11.41 -5.96 -22.45
N VAL A 104 12.59 -6.56 -22.65
CA VAL A 104 13.50 -7.02 -21.60
C VAL A 104 14.80 -6.20 -21.61
N VAL A 105 15.31 -5.86 -20.42
CA VAL A 105 16.58 -5.14 -20.27
C VAL A 105 17.76 -6.12 -20.31
N THR A 106 18.77 -5.81 -21.12
CA THR A 106 20.01 -6.60 -21.27
C THR A 106 21.26 -5.88 -20.75
N SER A 107 21.23 -4.55 -20.54
CA SER A 107 22.30 -3.83 -19.86
C SER A 107 21.77 -2.81 -18.85
N PHE A 108 22.53 -2.62 -17.76
CA PHE A 108 22.13 -1.78 -16.63
C PHE A 108 23.20 -0.72 -16.34
N PRO A 109 23.42 0.24 -17.26
CA PRO A 109 24.38 1.31 -17.03
C PRO A 109 24.02 2.07 -15.76
N ASP A 110 25.03 2.33 -14.93
CA ASP A 110 24.97 3.14 -13.71
C ASP A 110 24.06 2.63 -12.57
N ALA A 111 23.44 1.46 -12.67
CA ALA A 111 22.62 0.93 -11.56
C ALA A 111 23.48 0.48 -10.38
N VAL A 112 23.05 0.75 -9.14
CA VAL A 112 23.76 0.26 -7.94
C VAL A 112 23.62 -1.25 -7.80
N GLU A 113 24.72 -1.93 -7.48
CA GLU A 113 24.78 -3.39 -7.35
C GLU A 113 24.42 -3.86 -5.95
N GLU A 114 24.72 -3.05 -4.93
CA GLU A 114 24.46 -3.31 -3.52
C GLU A 114 23.32 -2.42 -2.99
N PHE A 115 22.68 -2.87 -1.90
CA PHE A 115 21.63 -2.10 -1.25
C PHE A 115 22.22 -0.84 -0.57
N PRO A 116 21.63 0.35 -0.77
CA PRO A 116 22.06 1.56 -0.06
C PRO A 116 21.53 1.62 1.39
N VAL A 117 20.87 0.56 1.86
CA VAL A 117 20.31 0.42 3.20
C VAL A 117 20.63 -0.97 3.76
N PRO A 118 20.79 -1.12 5.08
CA PRO A 118 20.99 -2.44 5.70
C PRO A 118 19.80 -3.35 5.42
N VAL A 119 20.07 -4.56 4.97
CA VAL A 119 19.00 -5.53 4.70
C VAL A 119 18.79 -6.40 5.94
N SER A 120 17.88 -5.94 6.79
CA SER A 120 17.46 -6.67 7.99
C SER A 120 16.22 -7.53 7.73
N LYS A 121 15.89 -8.40 8.69
CA LYS A 121 14.64 -9.18 8.64
C LYS A 121 13.42 -8.25 8.56
N GLU A 122 13.42 -7.16 9.31
CA GLU A 122 12.34 -6.18 9.34
C GLU A 122 12.14 -5.52 7.97
N LEU A 123 13.24 -5.25 7.25
CA LEU A 123 13.18 -4.73 5.88
C LEU A 123 12.54 -5.75 4.93
N ILE A 124 12.91 -7.02 5.05
CA ILE A 124 12.36 -8.10 4.20
C ILE A 124 10.88 -8.32 4.51
N ASP A 125 10.48 -8.38 5.78
CA ASP A 125 9.07 -8.53 6.19
C ASP A 125 8.23 -7.35 5.68
N ARG A 126 8.77 -6.13 5.77
CA ARG A 126 8.16 -4.93 5.18
C ARG A 126 8.05 -5.05 3.67
N GLY A 127 9.08 -5.58 3.02
CA GLY A 127 9.13 -5.87 1.60
C GLY A 127 8.04 -6.83 1.16
N GLU A 128 7.86 -7.94 1.88
CA GLU A 128 6.78 -8.89 1.63
C GLU A 128 5.43 -8.19 1.71
N GLN A 129 5.18 -7.46 2.80
CA GLN A 129 3.91 -6.76 3.00
C GLN A 129 3.60 -5.84 1.81
N ARG A 130 4.59 -5.08 1.34
CA ARG A 130 4.42 -4.14 0.22
C ARG A 130 4.30 -4.86 -1.12
N TYR A 131 5.06 -5.93 -1.34
CA TYR A 131 4.95 -6.78 -2.53
C TYR A 131 3.55 -7.38 -2.67
N ARG A 132 2.98 -7.88 -1.57
CA ARG A 132 1.63 -8.45 -1.52
C ARG A 132 0.53 -7.43 -1.76
N VAL A 133 0.79 -6.14 -1.59
CA VAL A 133 -0.17 -5.07 -1.89
C VAL A 133 -0.08 -4.65 -3.35
N PHE A 134 1.13 -4.40 -3.86
CA PHE A 134 1.31 -3.73 -5.15
C PHE A 134 1.73 -4.66 -6.29
N CYS A 135 2.53 -5.69 -6.01
CA CYS A 135 3.27 -6.44 -7.03
C CYS A 135 2.64 -7.81 -7.34
N ILE A 136 2.10 -8.49 -6.32
CA ILE A 136 1.58 -9.86 -6.43
C ILE A 136 0.48 -10.02 -7.49
N VAL A 137 -0.29 -8.96 -7.73
CA VAL A 137 -1.44 -8.94 -8.65
C VAL A 137 -1.03 -9.29 -10.09
N CYS A 138 0.19 -8.92 -10.49
CA CYS A 138 0.75 -9.22 -11.80
C CYS A 138 1.90 -10.24 -11.71
N HIS A 139 2.80 -10.09 -10.73
CA HIS A 139 4.01 -10.92 -10.63
C HIS A 139 3.80 -12.28 -9.94
N GLY A 140 2.65 -12.49 -9.29
CA GLY A 140 2.34 -13.73 -8.58
C GLY A 140 3.02 -13.85 -7.21
N PRO A 141 2.60 -14.80 -6.36
CA PRO A 141 3.08 -14.92 -4.98
C PRO A 141 4.58 -15.25 -4.89
N VAL A 142 5.08 -16.02 -5.85
CA VAL A 142 6.47 -16.45 -5.92
C VAL A 142 7.28 -15.70 -6.99
N GLY A 143 6.70 -14.71 -7.68
CA GLY A 143 7.42 -13.93 -8.68
C GLY A 143 7.52 -14.55 -10.08
N SER A 144 6.69 -15.56 -10.39
CA SER A 144 6.70 -16.27 -11.67
C SER A 144 5.98 -15.54 -12.83
N GLY A 145 5.48 -14.32 -12.57
CA GLY A 145 4.74 -13.53 -13.57
C GLY A 145 3.33 -14.05 -13.82
N ASP A 146 2.76 -14.87 -12.93
CA ASP A 146 1.50 -15.59 -13.12
C ASP A 146 0.37 -15.04 -12.23
N GLY A 147 0.46 -13.75 -11.86
CA GLY A 147 -0.53 -13.08 -11.02
C GLY A 147 -1.95 -13.11 -11.58
N MET A 148 -2.93 -12.83 -10.73
CA MET A 148 -4.35 -12.97 -11.11
C MET A 148 -4.74 -12.13 -12.33
N VAL A 149 -4.12 -10.97 -12.52
CA VAL A 149 -4.41 -10.08 -13.66
C VAL A 149 -3.89 -10.68 -14.98
N VAL A 150 -2.76 -11.40 -14.94
CA VAL A 150 -2.18 -12.11 -16.11
C VAL A 150 -3.09 -13.25 -16.55
N ARG A 151 -3.61 -14.02 -15.60
CA ARG A 151 -4.56 -15.12 -15.88
C ARG A 151 -5.88 -14.64 -16.48
N ARG A 152 -6.15 -13.33 -16.46
CA ARG A 152 -7.33 -12.68 -17.07
C ARG A 152 -7.02 -11.97 -18.40
N GLY A 153 -5.86 -12.23 -19.00
CA GLY A 153 -5.50 -11.76 -20.34
C GLY A 153 -4.52 -10.60 -20.39
N TYR A 154 -4.00 -10.14 -19.24
CA TYR A 154 -2.90 -9.17 -19.25
C TYR A 154 -1.58 -9.84 -19.67
N PRO A 155 -0.70 -9.14 -20.41
CA PRO A 155 0.59 -9.69 -20.80
C PRO A 155 1.41 -10.17 -19.59
N LYS A 156 1.97 -11.38 -19.70
CA LYS A 156 2.77 -12.00 -18.64
C LYS A 156 4.08 -11.23 -18.43
N PRO A 157 4.33 -10.66 -17.22
CA PRO A 157 5.63 -10.09 -16.89
C PRO A 157 6.73 -11.16 -16.92
N SER A 158 7.97 -10.75 -17.11
CA SER A 158 9.13 -11.63 -16.94
C SER A 158 9.14 -12.22 -15.53
N THR A 159 9.49 -13.51 -15.42
CA THR A 159 9.70 -14.17 -14.14
C THR A 159 10.96 -13.62 -13.47
N TYR A 160 10.95 -13.41 -12.15
CA TYR A 160 12.16 -12.99 -11.43
C TYR A 160 13.26 -14.07 -11.40
N HIS A 161 12.92 -15.30 -11.80
CA HIS A 161 13.78 -16.47 -11.71
C HIS A 161 14.61 -16.73 -12.97
N ASP A 162 14.55 -15.85 -13.97
CA ASP A 162 15.48 -15.92 -15.09
C ASP A 162 16.89 -15.48 -14.67
N ASP A 163 17.93 -16.05 -15.28
CA ASP A 163 19.31 -15.73 -14.89
C ASP A 163 19.66 -14.27 -15.18
N ARG A 164 19.01 -13.67 -16.18
CA ARG A 164 19.15 -12.25 -16.51
C ARG A 164 18.75 -11.35 -15.34
N LEU A 165 17.63 -11.60 -14.66
CA LEU A 165 17.17 -10.82 -13.51
C LEU A 165 17.82 -11.24 -12.20
N ARG A 166 18.28 -12.49 -12.07
CA ARG A 166 19.16 -12.86 -10.95
C ARG A 166 20.46 -12.05 -10.99
N ASN A 167 21.05 -11.93 -12.17
CA ASN A 167 22.30 -11.19 -12.40
C ASN A 167 22.12 -9.68 -12.60
N ALA A 168 20.89 -9.19 -12.72
CA ALA A 168 20.63 -7.75 -12.76
C ALA A 168 21.05 -7.08 -11.44
N PRO A 169 21.50 -5.82 -11.43
CA PRO A 169 21.82 -5.08 -10.20
C PRO A 169 20.54 -4.70 -9.41
N VAL A 170 20.63 -4.52 -8.09
CA VAL A 170 19.45 -4.17 -7.26
C VAL A 170 18.83 -2.82 -7.66
N GLY A 171 19.66 -1.88 -8.13
CA GLY A 171 19.23 -0.59 -8.65
C GLY A 171 18.27 -0.69 -9.85
N HIS A 172 18.38 -1.75 -10.67
CA HIS A 172 17.46 -1.98 -11.77
C HIS A 172 16.02 -2.17 -11.28
N PHE A 173 15.82 -3.01 -10.28
CA PHE A 173 14.48 -3.25 -9.73
C PHE A 173 13.89 -1.98 -9.11
N TYR A 174 14.71 -1.19 -8.42
CA TYR A 174 14.29 0.09 -7.87
C TYR A 174 13.82 1.06 -8.98
N ASP A 175 14.60 1.16 -10.07
CA ASP A 175 14.29 2.03 -11.20
C ASP A 175 12.99 1.60 -11.90
N VAL A 176 12.82 0.30 -12.15
CA VAL A 176 11.58 -0.27 -12.74
C VAL A 176 10.37 0.00 -11.85
N ILE A 177 10.48 -0.15 -10.53
CA ILE A 177 9.38 0.17 -9.62
C ILE A 177 9.07 1.68 -9.66
N THR A 178 10.09 2.53 -9.76
CA THR A 178 9.94 3.98 -9.71
C THR A 178 9.33 4.52 -11.01
N ASN A 179 9.93 4.17 -12.14
CA ASN A 179 9.66 4.78 -13.44
C ASN A 179 8.78 3.91 -14.35
N GLY A 180 8.60 2.63 -14.02
CA GLY A 180 7.94 1.66 -14.88
C GLY A 180 8.89 1.09 -15.92
N TRP A 181 8.44 0.04 -16.61
CA TRP A 181 9.19 -0.57 -17.71
C TRP A 181 8.27 -1.32 -18.67
N GLY A 182 8.38 -1.04 -19.97
CA GLY A 182 7.52 -1.66 -20.98
C GLY A 182 6.04 -1.41 -20.69
N LYS A 183 5.30 -2.47 -20.34
CA LYS A 183 3.87 -2.42 -19.99
C LYS A 183 3.59 -2.25 -18.49
N MET A 184 4.65 -2.19 -17.66
CA MET A 184 4.55 -1.94 -16.24
C MET A 184 4.57 -0.44 -15.97
N ASN A 185 3.55 0.06 -15.26
CA ASN A 185 3.48 1.45 -14.83
C ASN A 185 4.52 1.78 -13.76
N GLY A 186 4.91 3.05 -13.65
CA GLY A 186 5.68 3.54 -12.51
C GLY A 186 4.83 3.66 -11.25
N TYR A 187 5.41 3.28 -10.10
CA TYR A 187 4.75 3.29 -8.78
C TYR A 187 5.28 4.38 -7.84
N ALA A 188 6.04 5.35 -8.36
CA ALA A 188 6.69 6.37 -7.54
C ALA A 188 5.72 7.22 -6.70
N ALA A 189 4.48 7.39 -7.16
CA ALA A 189 3.45 8.16 -6.47
C ALA A 189 2.78 7.38 -5.32
N GLN A 190 2.79 6.04 -5.38
CA GLN A 190 2.10 5.17 -4.41
C GLN A 190 3.06 4.54 -3.41
N ILE A 191 4.31 4.28 -3.80
CA ILE A 191 5.28 3.53 -3.00
C ILE A 191 6.46 4.45 -2.63
N PRO A 192 6.66 4.78 -1.34
CA PRO A 192 7.79 5.60 -0.89
C PRO A 192 9.16 4.96 -1.19
N PRO A 193 10.24 5.76 -1.32
CA PRO A 193 11.60 5.26 -1.59
C PRO A 193 12.06 4.09 -0.70
N ALA A 194 11.84 4.18 0.62
CA ALA A 194 12.21 3.12 1.55
C ALA A 194 11.45 1.81 1.29
N ASP A 195 10.14 1.91 1.02
CA ASP A 195 9.31 0.75 0.72
C ASP A 195 9.70 0.12 -0.64
N ARG A 196 10.18 0.92 -1.60
CA ARG A 196 10.72 0.38 -2.86
C ARG A 196 11.95 -0.49 -2.61
N TRP A 197 12.90 -0.04 -1.78
CA TRP A 197 14.05 -0.88 -1.40
C TRP A 197 13.65 -2.13 -0.63
N ALA A 198 12.65 -2.03 0.26
CA ALA A 198 12.10 -3.19 0.95
C ALA A 198 11.53 -4.23 -0.03
N ILE A 199 10.76 -3.79 -1.04
CA ILE A 199 10.27 -4.68 -2.10
C ILE A 199 11.43 -5.32 -2.86
N VAL A 200 12.48 -4.56 -3.21
CA VAL A 200 13.66 -5.10 -3.90
C VAL A 200 14.34 -6.18 -3.04
N ALA A 201 14.49 -5.96 -1.74
CA ALA A 201 15.02 -6.97 -0.82
C ALA A 201 14.19 -8.26 -0.84
N TYR A 202 12.86 -8.13 -0.78
CA TYR A 202 11.96 -9.29 -0.86
C TYR A 202 12.01 -10.00 -2.22
N ILE A 203 12.16 -9.28 -3.33
CA ILE A 203 12.36 -9.88 -4.66
C ILE A 203 13.63 -10.76 -4.66
N ARG A 204 14.73 -10.30 -4.05
CA ARG A 204 15.94 -11.12 -3.90
C ARG A 204 15.72 -12.34 -3.03
N THR A 205 14.96 -12.22 -1.94
CA THR A 205 14.55 -13.36 -1.12
C THR A 205 13.77 -14.39 -1.94
N LEU A 206 12.85 -13.96 -2.82
CA LEU A 206 12.12 -14.86 -3.72
C LEU A 206 13.08 -15.57 -4.69
N GLN A 207 14.05 -14.86 -5.26
CA GLN A 207 15.04 -15.46 -6.16
C GLN A 207 15.89 -16.53 -5.48
N ILE A 208 16.31 -16.29 -4.23
CA ILE A 208 17.05 -17.25 -3.41
C ILE A 208 16.16 -18.46 -3.08
N SER A 209 14.92 -18.22 -2.63
CA SER A 209 13.96 -19.28 -2.29
C SER A 209 13.68 -20.24 -3.45
N GLN A 210 13.60 -19.73 -4.67
CA GLN A 210 13.32 -20.53 -5.87
C GLN A 210 14.59 -21.07 -6.55
N ASN A 211 15.77 -20.86 -5.96
CA ASN A 211 17.05 -21.40 -6.45
C ASN A 211 17.89 -21.98 -5.30
N PRO A 212 17.42 -23.05 -4.62
CA PRO A 212 18.04 -23.58 -3.40
C PRO A 212 19.46 -24.11 -3.60
N ASN A 213 19.81 -24.49 -4.83
CA ASN A 213 21.15 -24.98 -5.19
C ASN A 213 22.04 -23.87 -5.77
N GLY A 214 21.52 -22.64 -5.91
CA GLY A 214 22.27 -21.49 -6.37
C GLY A 214 23.11 -20.89 -5.25
N ASN A 215 24.29 -20.38 -5.58
CA ASN A 215 25.15 -19.64 -4.65
C ASN A 215 24.73 -18.17 -4.46
N MET A 216 23.44 -17.86 -4.68
CA MET A 216 22.95 -16.49 -4.61
C MET A 216 22.82 -16.05 -3.15
N THR A 217 23.47 -14.94 -2.83
CA THR A 217 23.34 -14.27 -1.53
C THR A 217 22.74 -12.89 -1.74
N LEU A 218 22.18 -12.30 -0.68
CA LEU A 218 21.70 -10.93 -0.75
C LEU A 218 22.91 -10.00 -0.91
N PRO A 219 22.92 -9.09 -1.90
CA PRO A 219 24.05 -8.19 -2.16
C PRO A 219 24.07 -7.06 -1.13
N MET A 220 24.64 -7.37 0.03
CA MET A 220 24.71 -6.47 1.16
C MET A 220 26.00 -5.64 1.16
N THR A 221 25.95 -4.43 1.71
CA THR A 221 27.17 -3.64 1.97
C THR A 221 27.95 -4.27 3.12
N GLY A 222 29.26 -4.49 2.98
CA GLY A 222 30.09 -5.28 3.92
C GLY A 222 30.04 -4.96 5.43
N ALA A 223 29.35 -3.90 5.86
CA ALA A 223 29.09 -3.58 7.27
C ALA A 223 28.00 -4.43 7.94
N ASP A 224 27.09 -5.06 7.19
CA ASP A 224 25.93 -5.81 7.75
C ASP A 224 26.10 -7.34 7.75
N VAL A 225 27.06 -7.87 6.98
CA VAL A 225 27.43 -9.30 6.95
C VAL A 225 27.76 -9.82 8.36
N GLY A 226 28.31 -8.96 9.24
CA GLY A 226 28.66 -9.30 10.61
C GLY A 226 27.50 -9.50 11.58
N GLN A 227 26.30 -8.98 11.29
CA GLN A 227 25.15 -9.07 12.21
C GLN A 227 24.25 -10.28 11.93
N SER A 228 24.22 -10.76 10.68
CA SER A 228 23.37 -11.90 10.30
C SER A 228 23.92 -13.25 10.79
N ALA A 229 25.24 -13.37 10.98
CA ALA A 229 25.87 -14.58 11.52
C ALA A 229 25.74 -14.72 13.05
N ALA A 230 25.61 -13.60 13.77
CA ALA A 230 25.56 -13.59 15.23
C ALA A 230 24.19 -13.99 15.82
N ASN A 231 23.10 -13.86 15.04
CA ASN A 231 21.74 -14.11 15.53
C ASN A 231 21.21 -15.54 15.31
N THR A 232 21.95 -16.40 14.60
CA THR A 232 21.54 -17.80 14.35
C THR A 232 21.88 -18.73 15.52
N THR A 233 22.83 -18.39 16.39
CA THR A 233 23.29 -19.30 17.47
C THR A 233 22.48 -19.21 18.76
N THR A 234 21.67 -18.16 18.97
CA THR A 234 21.09 -17.87 20.31
C THR A 234 19.62 -18.29 20.47
N GLN A 235 18.92 -18.73 19.41
CA GLN A 235 17.47 -19.07 19.49
C GLN A 235 17.15 -20.57 19.47
N SER A 236 18.10 -21.43 19.82
CA SER A 236 17.83 -22.88 19.98
C SER A 236 18.13 -23.37 21.38
N THR A 237 17.54 -22.73 22.41
CA THR A 237 17.31 -23.41 23.68
C THR A 237 16.13 -22.78 24.42
N THR A 238 15.15 -23.64 24.71
CA THR A 238 14.14 -23.49 25.77
C THR A 238 12.91 -22.63 25.46
N GLN A 239 11.90 -23.24 24.84
CA GLN A 239 10.51 -22.99 25.23
C GLN A 239 9.76 -24.31 25.39
N THR A 240 9.83 -24.84 26.61
CA THR A 240 8.96 -25.90 27.10
C THR A 240 7.56 -25.34 27.33
N MET A 241 6.61 -25.85 26.56
CA MET A 241 5.19 -26.05 26.82
C MET A 241 4.60 -25.42 28.09
N ALA A 242 3.68 -24.46 27.92
CA ALA A 242 2.62 -24.17 28.89
C ALA A 242 1.28 -23.97 28.16
N SER A 243 0.31 -24.81 28.51
CA SER A 243 -1.05 -24.93 27.96
C SER A 243 -2.00 -23.83 28.50
N PRO A 244 -3.10 -23.46 27.81
CA PRO A 244 -3.90 -22.31 28.18
C PRO A 244 -4.99 -22.67 29.21
N ARG A 245 -5.19 -21.80 30.21
CA ARG A 245 -6.44 -21.75 30.99
C ARG A 245 -7.12 -20.39 30.84
N THR A 246 -8.38 -20.52 30.48
CA THR A 246 -9.51 -19.58 30.44
C THR A 246 -9.61 -18.61 31.62
N GLY A 247 -10.15 -17.41 31.36
CA GLY A 247 -11.15 -16.82 32.25
C GLY A 247 -10.98 -15.36 32.69
N ASN A 248 -11.84 -14.52 32.12
CA ASN A 248 -12.69 -13.52 32.79
C ASN A 248 -12.22 -12.08 33.05
N GLN A 249 -13.01 -11.18 32.43
CA GLN A 249 -13.47 -9.83 32.74
C GLN A 249 -12.92 -9.06 33.95
N GLY A 250 -12.71 -7.75 33.74
CA GLY A 250 -12.54 -6.75 34.79
C GLY A 250 -12.43 -5.34 34.22
N GLU A 251 -13.53 -4.60 34.31
CA GLU A 251 -13.78 -3.21 33.95
C GLU A 251 -13.05 -2.20 34.88
N THR A 252 -13.10 -0.91 34.53
CA THR A 252 -12.57 0.32 35.21
C THR A 252 -11.13 0.71 34.83
N ARG A 253 -10.79 1.95 34.46
CA ARG A 253 -11.41 3.28 34.63
C ARG A 253 -11.00 4.19 33.45
#